data_AF-A0A7J6M396-F1
#
_entry.id   AF-A0A7J6M396-F1
#
_cell.length_a   1.000
_cell.length_b   1.000
_cell.length_c   1.000
_cell.angle_alpha   90.00
_cell.angle_beta   90.00
_cell.angle_gamma   90.00
#
_symmetry.space_group_name_H-M   'P 1'
#
loop_
_entity.id
_entity.type
_entity.pdbx_description
1 polymer ?
#
loop_
_entity_poly.entity_id
_entity_poly.type
_entity_poly.pdbx_seq_one_letter_code
_entity_poly.pdbx_strand_id
1 'polypeptide(L)'
;MPPRSRKNTPKAAPSQPSAKTTSRRRANSVTRGSRKRDVEPVEEPKKEVPNASTKLEDTQLGWLGRIMLLVALVGFWAFLRENMIPMRYRLPRTIRGVKETTTTPCRSEYDTHELQSWVDAHLAPARQYRSAHPVNGKKPEMILLLGGPGAGKGTLLRKWQEGGGPREAFTLIGLDEFLEFVPEFHQSANDKYFVYEDAASTECYKPAIKAAKMANSAAVGEGLNVIYEDTGKDITRLVERVIPPYKKAGYRITIVLVHNEPDIAIQRAFMRFLGDGRLADEDYVKKSFRNVDDNYYLVRNMPTIDEAVYCDNTCRFGRPFISHTAAGSVPEHCLRCKPDGGESRAVKLLEPLLRITDRLP
;
A
#
# COMPACT_ATOMS: atom_id res chain seq x y z
N MET A 1 10.52 -44.06 -50.10
CA MET A 1 9.26 -43.29 -50.06
C MET A 1 8.61 -43.54 -48.70
N PRO A 2 8.02 -42.56 -47.98
CA PRO A 2 7.38 -41.31 -48.42
C PRO A 2 8.15 -40.02 -47.98
N PRO A 3 7.66 -38.81 -48.36
CA PRO A 3 8.52 -37.66 -48.61
C PRO A 3 8.65 -36.65 -47.45
N ARG A 4 9.79 -35.94 -47.46
CA ARG A 4 10.07 -34.71 -46.71
C ARG A 4 9.12 -33.60 -47.15
N SER A 5 8.26 -33.15 -46.25
CA SER A 5 7.44 -31.95 -46.40
C SER A 5 8.23 -30.72 -45.94
N ARG A 6 8.74 -29.95 -46.91
CA ARG A 6 9.19 -28.56 -46.72
C ARG A 6 7.93 -27.69 -46.61
N LYS A 7 7.75 -26.98 -45.49
CA LYS A 7 6.78 -25.87 -45.41
C LYS A 7 7.52 -24.54 -45.47
N ASN A 8 7.04 -23.74 -46.41
CA ASN A 8 7.53 -22.43 -46.81
C ASN A 8 7.29 -21.38 -45.72
N THR A 9 8.35 -20.63 -45.41
CA THR A 9 8.28 -19.32 -44.75
C THR A 9 7.87 -18.25 -45.77
N PRO A 10 6.85 -17.42 -45.51
CA PRO A 10 6.60 -16.23 -46.32
C PRO A 10 7.59 -15.11 -45.99
N LYS A 11 8.27 -14.62 -47.03
CA LYS A 11 9.08 -13.40 -47.08
C LYS A 11 8.21 -12.18 -46.75
N ALA A 12 8.51 -11.47 -45.67
CA ALA A 12 8.01 -10.12 -45.44
C ALA A 12 8.86 -9.11 -46.23
N ALA A 13 8.20 -8.25 -46.98
CA ALA A 13 8.81 -7.16 -47.74
C ALA A 13 9.18 -5.97 -46.83
N PRO A 14 10.23 -5.19 -47.16
CA PRO A 14 10.71 -4.08 -46.34
C PRO A 14 9.88 -2.82 -46.54
N SER A 15 9.35 -2.23 -45.47
CA SER A 15 8.80 -0.88 -45.46
C SER A 15 9.93 0.14 -45.22
N GLN A 16 10.02 1.11 -46.13
CA GLN A 16 10.99 2.22 -46.10
C GLN A 16 10.61 3.31 -45.08
N PRO A 17 11.59 4.17 -44.68
CA PRO A 17 11.46 5.09 -43.56
C PRO A 17 10.85 6.43 -43.97
N SER A 18 9.89 6.94 -43.18
CA SER A 18 9.36 8.29 -43.36
C SER A 18 10.09 9.30 -42.46
N ALA A 19 10.73 10.23 -43.16
CA ALA A 19 11.20 11.57 -42.87
C ALA A 19 11.15 12.15 -41.43
N LYS A 20 12.32 12.67 -41.06
CA LYS A 20 12.60 13.70 -40.07
C LYS A 20 11.82 14.99 -40.36
N THR A 21 11.26 15.61 -39.32
CA THR A 21 10.96 17.05 -39.30
C THR A 21 11.55 17.68 -38.05
N THR A 22 12.64 18.42 -38.26
CA THR A 22 13.24 19.39 -37.35
C THR A 22 12.45 20.70 -37.35
N SER A 23 12.10 21.23 -36.17
CA SER A 23 11.82 22.67 -35.96
C SER A 23 11.94 22.98 -34.46
N ARG A 24 13.07 23.52 -33.98
CA ARG A 24 13.47 24.95 -33.88
C ARG A 24 12.71 25.75 -32.80
N ARG A 25 13.45 26.05 -31.73
CA ARG A 25 13.50 27.29 -30.91
C ARG A 25 12.17 27.93 -30.45
N ARG A 26 12.05 28.13 -29.13
CA ARG A 26 12.22 29.46 -28.50
C ARG A 26 12.32 29.34 -26.97
N ALA A 27 13.44 29.82 -26.45
CA ALA A 27 13.57 30.21 -25.05
C ALA A 27 12.89 31.57 -24.86
N ASN A 28 12.09 31.71 -23.82
CA ASN A 28 11.71 33.00 -23.26
C ASN A 28 11.88 32.93 -21.74
N SER A 29 12.97 33.55 -21.29
CA SER A 29 13.23 33.94 -19.92
C SER A 29 12.26 35.05 -19.53
N VAL A 30 11.48 34.84 -18.47
CA VAL A 30 10.77 35.92 -17.77
C VAL A 30 11.22 35.90 -16.32
N THR A 31 12.15 36.80 -16.03
CA THR A 31 12.47 37.27 -14.68
C THR A 31 11.29 38.08 -14.16
N ARG A 32 10.72 37.72 -13.00
CA ARG A 32 9.77 38.59 -12.29
C ARG A 32 10.20 38.74 -10.84
N GLY A 33 10.38 40.00 -10.48
CA GLY A 33 11.07 40.45 -9.28
C GLY A 33 10.30 40.21 -7.99
N SER A 34 11.09 39.97 -6.95
CA SER A 34 10.67 40.00 -5.55
C SER A 34 10.24 41.41 -5.16
N ARG A 35 8.98 41.54 -4.73
CA ARG A 35 8.46 42.74 -4.07
C ARG A 35 8.32 42.43 -2.58
N LYS A 36 9.35 42.80 -1.81
CA LYS A 36 9.25 42.89 -0.34
C LYS A 36 8.18 43.94 -0.03
N ARG A 37 7.15 43.54 0.72
CA ARG A 37 6.23 44.45 1.39
C ARG A 37 6.63 44.40 2.85
N ASP A 38 7.12 45.54 3.34
CA ASP A 38 7.31 45.80 4.75
C ASP A 38 5.91 45.86 5.40
N VAL A 39 5.70 45.00 6.39
CA VAL A 39 4.49 44.97 7.21
C VAL A 39 4.86 45.67 8.51
N GLU A 40 4.28 46.85 8.71
CA GLU A 40 4.33 47.56 9.99
C GLU A 40 3.65 46.73 11.09
N PRO A 41 4.19 46.73 12.32
CA PRO A 41 3.57 46.05 13.44
C PRO A 41 2.31 46.80 13.88
N VAL A 42 1.16 46.14 13.76
CA VAL A 42 -0.11 46.61 14.34
C VAL A 42 -0.04 46.35 15.85
N GLU A 43 -0.04 47.41 16.65
CA GLU A 43 -0.18 47.34 18.11
C GLU A 43 -1.54 46.74 18.48
N GLU A 44 -1.52 45.61 19.20
CA GLU A 44 -2.71 45.02 19.80
C GLU A 44 -3.21 45.89 20.98
N PRO A 45 -4.49 46.26 21.01
CA PRO A 45 -5.07 46.92 22.17
C PRO A 45 -5.14 45.92 23.34
N LYS A 46 -4.40 46.21 24.41
CA LYS A 46 -4.54 45.56 25.72
C LYS A 46 -5.99 45.71 26.21
N LYS A 47 -6.79 44.66 26.07
CA LYS A 47 -8.06 44.52 26.78
C LYS A 47 -7.76 44.16 28.23
N GLU A 48 -8.04 45.11 29.12
CA GLU A 48 -8.15 44.86 30.55
C GLU A 48 -9.18 43.74 30.78
N VAL A 49 -8.74 42.68 31.44
CA VAL A 49 -9.60 41.58 31.90
C VAL A 49 -10.24 42.03 33.21
N PRO A 50 -11.56 42.29 33.26
CA PRO A 50 -12.22 42.55 34.53
C PRO A 50 -12.19 41.28 35.38
N ASN A 51 -11.55 41.38 36.55
CA ASN A 51 -11.63 40.40 37.63
C ASN A 51 -13.07 40.38 38.18
N ALA A 52 -13.95 39.63 37.53
CA ALA A 52 -15.27 39.31 38.04
C ALA A 52 -15.18 38.00 38.85
N SER A 53 -14.76 38.10 40.11
CA SER A 53 -15.01 37.06 41.10
C SER A 53 -16.48 37.14 41.52
N THR A 54 -17.39 36.76 40.61
CA THR A 54 -18.78 36.50 40.97
C THR A 54 -18.83 35.16 41.69
N LYS A 55 -19.10 35.21 42.99
CA LYS A 55 -19.61 34.06 43.74
C LYS A 55 -20.86 33.58 42.99
N LEU A 56 -20.73 32.48 42.25
CA LEU A 56 -21.90 31.75 41.75
C LEU A 56 -22.61 31.23 43.00
N GLU A 57 -23.73 31.86 43.33
CA GLU A 57 -24.68 31.34 44.31
C GLU A 57 -25.17 29.99 43.81
N ASP A 58 -25.01 28.97 44.64
CA ASP A 58 -25.23 27.53 44.40
C ASP A 58 -26.72 27.15 44.25
N THR A 59 -27.56 28.11 43.87
CA THR A 59 -29.00 27.98 43.83
C THR A 59 -29.51 27.93 42.39
N GLN A 60 -30.15 26.80 42.07
CA GLN A 60 -31.07 26.59 40.95
C GLN A 60 -30.54 25.89 39.68
N LEU A 61 -29.92 24.72 39.86
CA LEU A 61 -30.44 23.58 39.09
C LEU A 61 -31.47 22.88 39.98
N GLY A 62 -32.75 23.26 39.80
CA GLY A 62 -33.87 22.51 40.38
C GLY A 62 -33.80 21.03 39.97
N TRP A 63 -34.56 20.18 40.65
CA TRP A 63 -34.53 18.73 40.43
C TRP A 63 -34.65 18.31 38.94
N LEU A 64 -35.47 19.04 38.17
CA LEU A 64 -35.60 18.87 36.71
C LEU A 64 -34.29 19.15 35.94
N GLY A 65 -33.55 20.19 36.31
CA GLY A 65 -32.25 20.50 35.70
C GLY A 65 -31.22 19.40 35.96
N ARG A 66 -31.24 18.81 37.16
CA ARG A 66 -30.37 17.67 37.50
C ARG A 66 -30.72 16.42 36.70
N ILE A 67 -32.00 16.17 36.44
CA ILE A 67 -32.44 15.07 35.57
C ILE A 67 -32.00 15.30 34.12
N MET A 68 -32.20 16.51 33.59
CA MET A 68 -31.76 16.84 32.23
C MET A 68 -30.25 16.67 32.06
N LEU A 69 -29.45 17.10 33.05
CA LEU A 69 -28.01 16.90 33.05
C LEU A 69 -27.64 15.42 33.07
N LEU A 70 -28.32 14.61 33.89
CA LEU A 70 -28.12 13.15 33.93
C LEU A 70 -28.47 12.49 32.59
N VAL A 71 -29.58 12.86 31.97
CA VAL A 71 -29.97 12.33 30.64
C VAL A 71 -28.95 12.74 29.58
N ALA A 72 -28.46 13.99 29.61
CA ALA A 72 -27.42 14.46 28.70
C ALA A 72 -26.10 13.71 28.90
N LEU A 73 -25.71 13.44 30.15
CA LEU A 73 -24.50 12.67 30.47
C LEU A 73 -24.64 11.19 30.09
N VAL A 74 -25.79 10.56 30.29
CA VAL A 74 -26.05 9.18 29.86
C VAL A 74 -26.13 9.09 28.34
N GLY A 75 -26.78 10.04 27.68
CA GLY A 75 -26.85 10.13 26.22
C GLY A 75 -25.47 10.39 25.61
N PHE A 76 -24.67 11.29 26.20
CA PHE A 76 -23.29 11.51 25.80
C PHE A 76 -22.42 10.27 26.07
N TRP A 77 -22.59 9.57 27.20
CA TRP A 77 -21.88 8.32 27.47
C TRP A 77 -22.27 7.20 26.50
N ALA A 78 -23.56 7.05 26.17
CA ALA A 78 -24.04 6.09 25.17
C ALA A 78 -23.55 6.47 23.76
N PHE A 79 -23.57 7.76 23.42
CA PHE A 79 -23.03 8.27 22.17
C PHE A 79 -21.53 8.06 22.07
N LEU A 80 -20.75 8.33 23.13
CA LEU A 80 -19.32 8.02 23.20
C LEU A 80 -19.08 6.51 23.16
N ARG A 81 -19.92 5.70 23.80
CA ARG A 81 -19.82 4.23 23.77
C ARG A 81 -20.14 3.66 22.39
N GLU A 82 -21.07 4.23 21.63
CA GLU A 82 -21.41 3.75 20.29
C GLU A 82 -20.53 4.37 19.19
N ASN A 83 -20.11 5.63 19.35
CA ASN A 83 -19.41 6.40 18.31
C ASN A 83 -17.91 6.64 18.59
N MET A 84 -17.43 6.47 19.83
CA MET A 84 -15.98 6.46 20.13
C MET A 84 -15.36 5.07 20.30
N ILE A 85 -16.12 4.00 20.04
CA ILE A 85 -15.53 2.68 19.73
C ILE A 85 -15.31 2.54 18.21
N PRO A 86 -14.46 3.39 17.59
CA PRO A 86 -13.58 2.89 16.53
C PRO A 86 -12.12 2.86 16.98
N MET A 87 -11.75 3.56 18.06
CA MET A 87 -10.38 3.48 18.60
C MET A 87 -10.28 2.37 19.64
N ARG A 88 -10.34 1.15 19.12
CA ARG A 88 -9.56 0.04 19.65
C ARG A 88 -8.08 0.47 19.66
N TYR A 89 -7.66 1.17 20.72
CA TYR A 89 -6.39 0.82 21.32
C TYR A 89 -6.57 -0.61 21.82
N ARG A 90 -6.40 -1.59 20.90
CA ARG A 90 -6.07 -2.95 21.27
C ARG A 90 -4.78 -2.82 22.05
N LEU A 91 -4.88 -2.60 23.37
CA LEU A 91 -3.93 -3.15 24.31
C LEU A 91 -3.58 -4.54 23.79
N PRO A 92 -2.29 -4.85 23.63
CA PRO A 92 -1.85 -5.98 22.84
C PRO A 92 -2.71 -7.18 23.21
N ARG A 93 -3.32 -7.80 22.18
CA ARG A 93 -3.75 -9.20 22.28
C ARG A 93 -2.67 -9.87 23.12
N THR A 94 -3.04 -10.43 24.27
CA THR A 94 -2.17 -11.20 25.17
C THR A 94 -0.93 -11.65 24.44
N ILE A 95 0.26 -11.15 24.83
CA ILE A 95 1.52 -11.42 24.12
C ILE A 95 1.55 -12.93 23.84
N ARG A 96 1.39 -13.29 22.56
CA ARG A 96 1.35 -14.69 22.16
C ARG A 96 2.75 -15.26 22.41
N GLY A 97 2.81 -16.48 22.93
CA GLY A 97 4.07 -17.21 23.01
C GLY A 97 4.63 -17.41 21.60
N VAL A 98 5.95 -17.46 21.48
CA VAL A 98 6.61 -17.81 20.21
C VAL A 98 6.96 -19.30 20.26
N LYS A 99 6.67 -20.01 19.18
CA LYS A 99 7.08 -21.40 18.94
C LYS A 99 7.79 -21.48 17.59
N GLU A 100 8.76 -22.37 17.48
CA GLU A 100 9.47 -22.59 16.23
C GLU A 100 8.57 -23.29 15.19
N THR A 101 7.82 -24.30 15.63
CA THR A 101 7.08 -25.22 14.75
C THR A 101 5.58 -25.20 14.97
N THR A 102 4.81 -25.06 13.89
CA THR A 102 3.35 -25.16 13.88
C THR A 102 2.86 -26.58 14.12
N THR A 103 1.74 -26.71 14.82
CA THR A 103 1.03 -27.99 14.95
C THR A 103 0.27 -28.40 13.69
N THR A 104 0.17 -27.52 12.70
CA THR A 104 -0.57 -27.73 11.45
C THR A 104 0.33 -27.47 10.26
N PRO A 105 1.21 -28.42 9.89
CA PRO A 105 2.11 -28.26 8.77
C PRO A 105 1.33 -28.22 7.45
N CYS A 106 1.70 -27.29 6.56
CA CYS A 106 1.05 -27.14 5.27
C CYS A 106 1.32 -28.31 4.32
N ARG A 107 0.31 -28.65 3.52
CA ARG A 107 0.48 -29.54 2.37
C ARG A 107 1.11 -28.77 1.20
N SER A 108 1.90 -29.46 0.39
CA SER A 108 2.55 -28.87 -0.78
C SER A 108 1.64 -28.77 -2.01
N GLU A 109 0.54 -29.53 -2.00
CA GLU A 109 -0.35 -29.74 -3.14
C GLU A 109 -1.81 -29.69 -2.70
N TYR A 110 -2.62 -29.05 -3.55
CA TYR A 110 -4.06 -28.89 -3.43
C TYR A 110 -4.66 -29.13 -4.81
N ASP A 111 -5.93 -29.53 -4.84
CA ASP A 111 -6.62 -29.75 -6.11
C ASP A 111 -6.76 -28.44 -6.89
N THR A 112 -6.77 -28.52 -8.22
CA THR A 112 -6.88 -27.32 -9.07
C THR A 112 -8.22 -26.60 -8.88
N HIS A 113 -9.31 -27.34 -8.63
CA HIS A 113 -10.62 -26.74 -8.33
C HIS A 113 -10.58 -26.00 -6.99
N GLU A 114 -9.87 -26.52 -6.00
CA GLU A 114 -9.69 -25.85 -4.71
C GLU A 114 -8.91 -24.54 -4.88
N LEU A 115 -7.76 -24.57 -5.57
CA LEU A 115 -7.00 -23.36 -5.89
C LEU A 115 -7.82 -22.35 -6.69
N GLN A 116 -8.63 -22.80 -7.64
CA GLN A 116 -9.51 -21.94 -8.43
C GLN A 116 -10.57 -21.26 -7.56
N SER A 117 -11.13 -21.97 -6.57
CA SER A 117 -12.08 -21.38 -5.62
C SER A 117 -11.47 -20.25 -4.80
N TRP A 118 -10.19 -20.35 -4.41
CA TRP A 118 -9.45 -19.29 -3.72
C TRP A 118 -9.28 -18.08 -4.64
N VAL A 119 -8.91 -18.32 -5.89
CA VAL A 119 -8.77 -17.28 -6.93
C VAL A 119 -10.10 -16.55 -7.13
N ASP A 120 -11.21 -17.27 -7.25
CA ASP A 120 -12.52 -16.67 -7.49
C ASP A 120 -13.01 -15.86 -6.30
N ALA A 121 -12.80 -16.36 -5.07
CA ALA A 121 -13.09 -15.62 -3.85
C ALA A 121 -12.25 -14.33 -3.76
N HIS A 122 -10.96 -14.41 -4.07
CA HIS A 122 -10.04 -13.26 -4.03
C HIS A 122 -10.38 -12.18 -5.06
N LEU A 123 -10.79 -12.58 -6.26
CA LEU A 123 -11.13 -11.65 -7.35
C LEU A 123 -12.56 -11.12 -7.28
N ALA A 124 -13.46 -11.74 -6.50
CA ALA A 124 -14.87 -11.39 -6.44
C ALA A 124 -15.14 -9.90 -6.13
N PRO A 125 -14.47 -9.25 -5.15
CA PRO A 125 -14.72 -7.83 -4.88
C PRO A 125 -14.40 -6.91 -6.06
N ALA A 126 -13.27 -7.15 -6.75
CA ALA A 126 -12.87 -6.35 -7.91
C ALA A 126 -13.80 -6.58 -9.12
N ARG A 127 -14.24 -7.83 -9.33
CA ARG A 127 -15.25 -8.18 -10.35
C ARG A 127 -16.58 -7.48 -10.07
N GLN A 128 -17.04 -7.52 -8.82
CA GLN A 128 -18.27 -6.83 -8.40
C GLN A 128 -18.16 -5.31 -8.60
N TYR A 129 -17.04 -4.71 -8.16
CA TYR A 129 -16.80 -3.28 -8.35
C TYR A 129 -16.85 -2.90 -9.83
N ARG A 130 -16.19 -3.67 -10.70
CA ARG A 130 -16.16 -3.42 -12.14
C ARG A 130 -17.53 -3.56 -12.79
N SER A 131 -18.31 -4.56 -12.40
CA SER A 131 -19.68 -4.73 -12.90
C SER A 131 -20.56 -3.54 -12.51
N ALA A 132 -20.38 -3.00 -11.29
CA ALA A 132 -21.09 -1.81 -10.83
C ALA A 132 -20.58 -0.50 -11.48
N HIS A 133 -19.33 -0.48 -11.96
CA HIS A 133 -18.70 0.70 -12.56
C HIS A 133 -18.06 0.38 -13.93
N PRO A 134 -18.87 0.14 -14.98
CA PRO A 134 -18.36 -0.18 -16.31
C PRO A 134 -17.40 0.89 -16.81
N VAL A 135 -16.17 0.49 -17.11
CA VAL A 135 -15.12 1.38 -17.62
C VAL A 135 -15.26 1.50 -19.14
N ASN A 136 -16.13 2.41 -19.59
CA ASN A 136 -16.30 2.68 -21.02
C ASN A 136 -15.05 3.33 -21.61
N GLY A 137 -14.25 2.55 -22.33
CA GLY A 137 -13.07 3.03 -23.07
C GLY A 137 -11.86 3.44 -22.23
N LYS A 138 -11.89 3.23 -20.90
CA LYS A 138 -10.71 3.47 -20.05
C LYS A 138 -9.81 2.23 -20.06
N LYS A 139 -8.49 2.47 -20.08
CA LYS A 139 -7.49 1.42 -19.92
C LYS A 139 -7.53 0.87 -18.48
N PRO A 140 -7.36 -0.44 -18.28
CA PRO A 140 -7.20 -0.98 -16.93
C PRO A 140 -5.90 -0.47 -16.30
N GLU A 141 -5.87 -0.36 -14.97
CA GLU A 141 -4.77 0.23 -14.23
C GLU A 141 -3.99 -0.82 -13.43
N MET A 142 -2.66 -0.70 -13.45
CA MET A 142 -1.76 -1.50 -12.64
C MET A 142 -0.97 -0.57 -11.72
N ILE A 143 -0.96 -0.87 -10.42
CA ILE A 143 -0.01 -0.33 -9.45
C ILE A 143 1.02 -1.41 -9.16
N LEU A 144 2.24 -1.27 -9.69
CA LEU A 144 3.37 -2.11 -9.32
C LEU A 144 4.00 -1.57 -8.03
N LEU A 145 3.71 -2.21 -6.90
CA LEU A 145 4.11 -1.75 -5.58
C LEU A 145 5.37 -2.49 -5.13
N LEU A 146 6.49 -1.77 -5.05
CA LEU A 146 7.81 -2.27 -4.69
C LEU A 146 8.17 -1.94 -3.24
N GLY A 147 9.02 -2.77 -2.64
CA GLY A 147 9.58 -2.61 -1.30
C GLY A 147 9.63 -3.93 -0.54
N GLY A 148 10.64 -4.12 0.31
CA GLY A 148 10.78 -5.33 1.11
C GLY A 148 9.68 -5.53 2.17
N PRO A 149 9.68 -6.68 2.88
CA PRO A 149 8.86 -6.86 4.08
C PRO A 149 9.16 -5.73 5.09
N GLY A 150 8.15 -5.21 5.78
CA GLY A 150 8.32 -4.11 6.74
C GLY A 150 8.56 -2.71 6.12
N ALA A 151 8.61 -2.58 4.78
CA ALA A 151 8.75 -1.28 4.12
C ALA A 151 7.55 -0.34 4.36
N GLY A 152 6.36 -0.90 4.57
CA GLY A 152 5.13 -0.14 4.83
C GLY A 152 4.19 0.00 3.63
N LYS A 153 4.26 -0.93 2.67
CA LYS A 153 3.34 -1.03 1.54
C LYS A 153 1.86 -1.00 1.95
N GLY A 154 1.48 -1.74 2.99
CA GLY A 154 0.13 -1.69 3.55
C GLY A 154 -0.26 -0.33 4.17
N THR A 155 0.71 0.42 4.71
CA THR A 155 0.48 1.79 5.19
C THR A 155 0.23 2.75 4.03
N LEU A 156 0.95 2.59 2.92
CA LEU A 156 0.69 3.34 1.69
C LEU A 156 -0.72 3.08 1.17
N LEU A 157 -1.14 1.82 1.07
CA LEU A 157 -2.48 1.48 0.57
C LEU A 157 -3.59 2.03 1.47
N ARG A 158 -3.41 1.95 2.80
CA ARG A 158 -4.35 2.53 3.75
C ARG A 158 -4.46 4.05 3.59
N LYS A 159 -3.33 4.76 3.56
CA LYS A 159 -3.33 6.22 3.34
C LYS A 159 -3.93 6.60 2.00
N TRP A 160 -3.66 5.83 0.95
CA TRP A 160 -4.26 6.09 -0.36
C TRP A 160 -5.78 5.99 -0.29
N GLN A 161 -6.32 4.99 0.40
CA GLN A 161 -7.76 4.84 0.65
C GLN A 161 -8.32 6.00 1.51
N GLU A 162 -7.64 6.36 2.60
CA GLU A 162 -7.99 7.51 3.46
C GLU A 162 -8.05 8.83 2.67
N GLY A 163 -7.14 9.00 1.70
CA GLY A 163 -7.13 10.16 0.80
C GLY A 163 -8.25 10.16 -0.24
N GLY A 164 -9.06 9.10 -0.34
CA GLY A 164 -10.12 8.94 -1.33
C GLY A 164 -9.74 8.10 -2.56
N GLY A 165 -8.63 7.34 -2.48
CA GLY A 165 -8.26 6.37 -3.49
C GLY A 165 -9.23 5.18 -3.54
N PRO A 166 -9.63 4.69 -4.73
CA PRO A 166 -10.65 3.65 -4.86
C PRO A 166 -10.05 2.25 -4.64
N ARG A 167 -9.59 1.94 -3.43
CA ARG A 167 -8.89 0.69 -3.10
C ARG A 167 -9.67 -0.57 -3.48
N GLU A 168 -10.99 -0.51 -3.41
CA GLU A 168 -11.97 -1.55 -3.70
C GLU A 168 -12.08 -1.81 -5.21
N ALA A 169 -11.66 -0.85 -6.04
CA ALA A 169 -11.57 -1.02 -7.48
C ALA A 169 -10.39 -1.89 -7.92
N PHE A 170 -9.47 -2.20 -7.01
CA PHE A 170 -8.24 -2.93 -7.28
C PHE A 170 -8.21 -4.28 -6.55
N THR A 171 -7.82 -5.33 -7.26
CA THR A 171 -7.40 -6.58 -6.62
C THR A 171 -5.92 -6.50 -6.27
N LEU A 172 -5.54 -6.94 -5.07
CA LEU A 172 -4.15 -7.00 -4.63
C LEU A 172 -3.58 -8.38 -4.95
N ILE A 173 -2.61 -8.45 -5.86
CA ILE A 173 -1.89 -9.66 -6.22
C ILE A 173 -0.54 -9.64 -5.50
N GLY A 174 -0.55 -10.07 -4.23
CA GLY A 174 0.64 -10.32 -3.42
C GLY A 174 0.63 -11.77 -2.94
N LEU A 175 1.80 -12.37 -2.69
CA LEU A 175 1.87 -13.77 -2.26
C LEU A 175 1.21 -13.99 -0.91
N ASP A 176 1.37 -13.04 0.00
CA ASP A 176 0.83 -13.10 1.37
C ASP A 176 -0.70 -13.15 1.38
N GLU A 177 -1.38 -12.52 0.41
CA GLU A 177 -2.84 -12.54 0.31
C GLU A 177 -3.39 -13.96 0.06
N PHE A 178 -2.58 -14.82 -0.58
CA PHE A 178 -2.97 -16.19 -0.88
C PHE A 178 -2.64 -17.18 0.24
N LEU A 179 -1.82 -16.80 1.22
CA LEU A 179 -1.59 -17.61 2.41
C LEU A 179 -2.85 -17.71 3.27
N GLU A 180 -3.70 -16.68 3.29
CA GLU A 180 -4.94 -16.68 4.08
C GLU A 180 -5.93 -17.77 3.65
N PHE A 181 -5.81 -18.25 2.41
CA PHE A 181 -6.62 -19.35 1.88
C PHE A 181 -6.02 -20.74 2.16
N VAL A 182 -4.76 -20.83 2.57
CA VAL A 182 -4.12 -22.09 2.95
C VAL A 182 -4.61 -22.47 4.36
N PRO A 183 -5.44 -23.53 4.52
CA PRO A 183 -6.12 -23.80 5.79
C PRO A 183 -5.17 -23.96 6.98
N GLU A 184 -4.03 -24.61 6.76
CA GLU A 184 -3.00 -24.90 7.75
C GLU A 184 -2.27 -23.62 8.21
N PHE A 185 -1.99 -22.70 7.28
CA PHE A 185 -1.49 -21.37 7.62
C PHE A 185 -2.55 -20.58 8.40
N HIS A 186 -3.80 -20.58 7.91
CA HIS A 186 -4.91 -19.86 8.55
C HIS A 186 -5.10 -20.33 10.00
N GLN A 187 -5.02 -21.64 10.26
CA GLN A 187 -5.10 -22.19 11.60
C GLN A 187 -3.93 -21.71 12.49
N SER A 188 -2.70 -21.74 11.97
CA SER A 188 -1.50 -21.28 12.68
C SER A 188 -1.54 -19.78 13.01
N ALA A 189 -1.92 -18.94 12.03
CA ALA A 189 -1.97 -17.49 12.16
C ALA A 189 -3.04 -17.03 13.16
N ASN A 190 -4.14 -17.79 13.30
CA ASN A 190 -5.25 -17.52 14.20
C ASN A 190 -5.15 -18.23 15.56
N ASP A 191 -4.03 -18.90 15.87
CA ASP A 191 -3.78 -19.41 17.21
C ASP A 191 -3.80 -18.25 18.23
N LYS A 192 -4.62 -18.41 19.26
CA LYS A 192 -4.86 -17.41 20.30
C LYS A 192 -3.67 -17.26 21.26
N TYR A 193 -2.89 -18.31 21.41
CA TYR A 193 -1.84 -18.43 22.42
C TYR A 193 -0.45 -18.33 21.83
N PHE A 194 -0.25 -18.77 20.58
CA PHE A 194 1.06 -18.84 19.96
C PHE A 194 1.15 -18.16 18.59
N VAL A 195 2.36 -17.75 18.24
CA VAL A 195 2.80 -17.50 16.86
C VAL A 195 3.91 -18.50 16.53
N TYR A 196 3.97 -18.91 15.27
CA TYR A 196 4.87 -19.97 14.81
C TYR A 196 5.83 -19.42 13.77
N GLU A 197 7.14 -19.56 13.99
CA GLU A 197 8.17 -19.05 13.09
C GLU A 197 8.08 -19.69 11.69
N ASP A 198 7.69 -20.96 11.64
CA ASP A 198 7.51 -21.72 10.41
C ASP A 198 6.07 -21.68 9.83
N ALA A 199 5.15 -20.86 10.38
CA ALA A 199 3.77 -20.79 9.90
C ALA A 199 3.73 -20.52 8.40
N ALA A 200 4.55 -19.59 7.92
CA ALA A 200 4.71 -19.25 6.51
C ALA A 200 5.86 -20.06 5.84
N SER A 201 5.88 -21.37 6.07
CA SER A 201 6.91 -22.26 5.49
C SER A 201 6.87 -22.28 3.96
N THR A 202 7.97 -22.76 3.35
CA THR A 202 8.05 -23.03 1.91
C THR A 202 6.88 -23.88 1.41
N GLU A 203 6.40 -24.83 2.21
CA GLU A 203 5.27 -25.68 1.83
C GLU A 203 3.95 -24.92 1.75
N CYS A 204 3.71 -23.94 2.64
CA CYS A 204 2.54 -23.06 2.56
C CYS A 204 2.61 -22.11 1.35
N TYR A 205 3.81 -21.67 0.97
CA TYR A 205 3.98 -20.80 -0.18
C TYR A 205 3.80 -21.51 -1.53
N LYS A 206 4.06 -22.81 -1.65
CA LYS A 206 3.87 -23.54 -2.92
C LYS A 206 2.45 -23.41 -3.50
N PRO A 207 1.36 -23.70 -2.76
CA PRO A 207 0.00 -23.50 -3.26
C PRO A 207 -0.35 -22.02 -3.41
N ALA A 208 0.08 -21.14 -2.49
CA ALA A 208 -0.15 -19.70 -2.59
C ALA A 208 0.46 -19.10 -3.86
N ILE A 209 1.67 -19.51 -4.26
CA ILE A 209 2.31 -19.11 -5.51
C ILE A 209 1.51 -19.59 -6.73
N LYS A 210 0.96 -20.81 -6.70
CA LYS A 210 0.11 -21.33 -7.78
C LYS A 210 -1.17 -20.50 -7.91
N ALA A 211 -1.88 -20.28 -6.80
CA ALA A 211 -3.09 -19.46 -6.76
C ALA A 211 -2.83 -18.01 -7.20
N ALA A 212 -1.76 -17.37 -6.72
CA ALA A 212 -1.38 -16.01 -7.12
C ALA A 212 -1.12 -15.89 -8.62
N LYS A 213 -0.45 -16.89 -9.24
CA LYS A 213 -0.23 -16.92 -10.70
C LYS A 213 -1.54 -17.10 -11.47
N MET A 214 -2.44 -17.95 -10.99
CA MET A 214 -3.78 -18.14 -11.58
C MET A 214 -4.59 -16.85 -11.48
N ALA A 215 -4.65 -16.22 -10.31
CA ALA A 215 -5.33 -14.95 -10.08
C ALA A 215 -4.77 -13.82 -10.93
N ASN A 216 -3.44 -13.71 -11.03
CA ASN A 216 -2.78 -12.75 -11.92
C ASN A 216 -3.23 -12.91 -13.38
N SER A 217 -3.25 -14.16 -13.86
CA SER A 217 -3.62 -14.46 -15.24
C SER A 217 -5.09 -14.16 -15.52
N ALA A 218 -5.97 -14.53 -14.58
CA ALA A 218 -7.41 -14.21 -14.65
C ALA A 218 -7.64 -12.69 -14.61
N ALA A 219 -7.02 -11.97 -13.67
CA ALA A 219 -7.15 -10.52 -13.56
C ALA A 219 -6.69 -9.79 -14.83
N VAL A 220 -5.57 -10.21 -15.42
CA VAL A 220 -5.08 -9.66 -16.70
C VAL A 220 -6.04 -9.97 -17.85
N GLY A 221 -6.49 -11.23 -17.97
CA GLY A 221 -7.40 -11.67 -19.04
C GLY A 221 -8.78 -11.01 -18.98
N GLU A 222 -9.27 -10.76 -17.77
CA GLU A 222 -10.51 -10.03 -17.55
C GLU A 222 -10.31 -8.52 -17.75
N GLY A 223 -9.13 -7.97 -17.46
CA GLY A 223 -8.85 -6.53 -17.51
C GLY A 223 -9.18 -5.79 -16.20
N LEU A 224 -9.05 -6.46 -15.05
CA LEU A 224 -9.31 -5.87 -13.74
C LEU A 224 -8.21 -4.87 -13.37
N ASN A 225 -8.49 -3.85 -12.55
CA ASN A 225 -7.39 -3.05 -12.00
C ASN A 225 -6.63 -3.87 -10.95
N VAL A 226 -5.31 -3.79 -10.96
CA VAL A 226 -4.45 -4.65 -10.13
C VAL A 226 -3.44 -3.82 -9.34
N ILE A 227 -3.28 -4.10 -8.06
CA ILE A 227 -2.07 -3.77 -7.31
C ILE A 227 -1.21 -5.03 -7.32
N TYR A 228 -0.07 -5.01 -8.01
CA TYR A 228 0.87 -6.12 -8.01
C TYR A 228 1.95 -5.85 -6.98
N GLU A 229 2.02 -6.67 -5.93
CA GLU A 229 3.04 -6.55 -4.91
C GLU A 229 4.31 -7.32 -5.31
N ASP A 230 5.45 -6.65 -5.30
CA ASP A 230 6.75 -7.30 -5.43
C ASP A 230 7.76 -6.63 -4.48
N THR A 231 8.84 -7.33 -4.16
CA THR A 231 9.96 -6.72 -3.43
C THR A 231 10.74 -5.76 -4.31
N GLY A 232 10.83 -6.04 -5.61
CA GLY A 232 11.64 -5.30 -6.57
C GLY A 232 13.13 -5.67 -6.57
N LYS A 233 13.54 -6.70 -5.83
CA LYS A 233 14.96 -7.13 -5.73
C LYS A 233 15.50 -7.80 -7.00
N ASP A 234 14.62 -8.33 -7.84
CA ASP A 234 14.95 -9.06 -9.07
C ASP A 234 14.43 -8.29 -10.30
N ILE A 235 15.34 -7.56 -10.95
CA ILE A 235 15.04 -6.77 -12.15
C ILE A 235 14.59 -7.63 -13.33
N THR A 236 15.21 -8.79 -13.52
CA THR A 236 14.90 -9.73 -14.60
C THR A 236 13.46 -10.19 -14.47
N ARG A 237 13.03 -10.56 -13.26
CA ARG A 237 11.63 -10.90 -12.99
C ARG A 237 10.69 -9.74 -13.32
N LEU A 238 10.99 -8.51 -12.91
CA LEU A 238 10.13 -7.35 -13.19
C LEU A 238 9.96 -7.12 -14.69
N VAL A 239 11.09 -7.04 -15.42
CA VAL A 239 11.13 -6.65 -16.83
C VAL A 239 10.65 -7.75 -17.76
N GLU A 240 10.94 -9.01 -17.45
CA GLU A 240 10.62 -10.13 -18.35
C GLU A 240 9.31 -10.84 -18.02
N ARG A 241 8.85 -10.79 -16.76
CA ARG A 241 7.72 -11.62 -16.30
C ARG A 241 6.55 -10.80 -15.77
N VAL A 242 6.81 -9.76 -14.99
CA VAL A 242 5.74 -9.00 -14.32
C VAL A 242 5.14 -7.95 -15.25
N ILE A 243 5.93 -7.04 -15.80
CA ILE A 243 5.44 -5.91 -16.61
C ILE A 243 4.86 -6.32 -17.97
N PRO A 244 5.48 -7.24 -18.75
CA PRO A 244 5.04 -7.50 -20.13
C PRO A 244 3.58 -7.96 -20.31
N PRO A 245 3.03 -8.87 -19.49
CA PRO A 245 1.62 -9.27 -19.60
C PRO A 245 0.65 -8.09 -19.50
N TYR A 246 0.86 -7.18 -18.54
CA TYR A 246 0.03 -5.99 -18.36
C TYR A 246 0.18 -5.01 -19.52
N LYS A 247 1.42 -4.78 -19.98
CA LYS A 247 1.65 -3.88 -21.12
C LYS A 247 0.97 -4.42 -22.38
N LYS A 248 1.08 -5.72 -22.65
CA LYS A 248 0.42 -6.39 -23.78
C LYS A 248 -1.10 -6.30 -23.68
N ALA A 249 -1.66 -6.36 -22.47
CA ALA A 249 -3.09 -6.19 -22.21
C ALA A 249 -3.54 -4.72 -22.18
N GLY A 250 -2.66 -3.76 -22.49
CA GLY A 250 -3.02 -2.35 -22.66
C GLY A 250 -3.18 -1.56 -21.36
N TYR A 251 -2.65 -2.07 -20.24
CA TYR A 251 -2.73 -1.40 -18.94
C TYR A 251 -1.98 -0.06 -18.93
N ARG A 252 -2.48 0.88 -18.11
CA ARG A 252 -1.70 2.00 -17.59
C ARG A 252 -0.93 1.52 -16.37
N ILE A 253 0.40 1.67 -16.36
CA ILE A 253 1.26 1.14 -15.30
C ILE A 253 1.83 2.28 -14.46
N THR A 254 1.49 2.27 -13.17
CA THR A 254 2.07 3.12 -12.15
C THR A 254 3.03 2.29 -11.31
N ILE A 255 4.29 2.67 -11.21
CA ILE A 255 5.26 2.03 -10.31
C ILE A 255 5.42 2.85 -9.04
N VAL A 256 5.42 2.19 -7.89
CA VAL A 256 5.54 2.84 -6.59
C VAL A 256 6.62 2.13 -5.81
N LEU A 257 7.65 2.86 -5.38
CA LEU A 257 8.60 2.34 -4.40
C LEU A 257 8.24 2.84 -3.02
N VAL A 258 8.04 1.92 -2.08
CA VAL A 258 8.00 2.23 -0.65
C VAL A 258 9.37 1.90 -0.06
N HIS A 259 10.18 2.94 0.11
CA HIS A 259 11.51 2.85 0.66
C HIS A 259 11.47 2.83 2.20
N ASN A 260 12.35 2.02 2.79
CA ASN A 260 12.60 2.01 4.22
C ASN A 260 14.03 1.50 4.47
N GLU A 261 14.56 1.79 5.64
CA GLU A 261 15.84 1.25 6.06
C GLU A 261 15.67 -0.21 6.50
N PRO A 262 16.60 -1.10 6.13
CA PRO A 262 16.53 -2.51 6.50
C PRO A 262 16.31 -2.73 7.99
N ASP A 263 17.02 -2.00 8.86
CA ASP A 263 16.92 -2.17 10.32
C ASP A 263 15.54 -1.79 10.86
N ILE A 264 14.95 -0.70 10.35
CA ILE A 264 13.57 -0.31 10.66
C ILE A 264 12.59 -1.37 10.13
N ALA A 265 12.84 -1.90 8.93
CA ALA A 265 12.00 -2.91 8.31
C ALA A 265 12.03 -4.25 9.06
N ILE A 266 13.18 -4.67 9.58
CA ILE A 266 13.35 -5.85 10.43
C ILE A 266 12.50 -5.73 11.70
N GLN A 267 12.61 -4.60 12.40
CA GLN A 267 11.81 -4.34 13.60
C GLN A 267 10.31 -4.41 13.30
N ARG A 268 9.87 -3.78 12.20
CA ARG A 268 8.45 -3.81 11.79
C ARG A 268 7.99 -5.20 11.39
N ALA A 269 8.82 -5.97 10.71
CA ALA A 269 8.51 -7.35 10.32
C ALA A 269 8.34 -8.23 11.57
N PHE A 270 9.18 -8.06 12.58
CA PHE A 270 9.05 -8.77 13.85
C PHE A 270 7.78 -8.35 14.61
N MET A 271 7.47 -7.05 14.70
CA MET A 271 6.23 -6.59 15.33
C MET A 271 4.98 -7.13 14.61
N ARG A 272 5.05 -7.25 13.28
CA ARG A 272 4.00 -7.87 12.46
C ARG A 272 3.86 -9.35 12.80
N PHE A 273 4.96 -10.09 12.87
CA PHE A 273 4.97 -11.51 13.26
C PHE A 273 4.21 -11.76 14.57
N LEU A 274 4.45 -10.95 15.60
CA LEU A 274 3.71 -11.06 16.87
C LEU A 274 2.19 -10.87 16.69
N GLY A 275 1.78 -10.01 15.74
CA GLY A 275 0.38 -9.66 15.47
C GLY A 275 -0.37 -10.63 14.57
N ASP A 276 0.28 -11.18 13.53
CA ASP A 276 -0.36 -11.98 12.48
C ASP A 276 0.30 -13.34 12.20
N GLY A 277 1.39 -13.68 12.89
CA GLY A 277 2.09 -14.95 12.73
C GLY A 277 3.02 -15.04 11.51
N ARG A 278 3.23 -13.94 10.76
CA ARG A 278 4.12 -13.93 9.57
C ARG A 278 5.52 -13.48 9.92
N LEU A 279 6.41 -14.43 10.20
CA LEU A 279 7.83 -14.13 10.35
C LEU A 279 8.47 -13.90 8.99
N ALA A 280 9.18 -12.78 8.86
CA ALA A 280 10.17 -12.58 7.82
C ALA A 280 11.51 -12.46 8.54
N ASP A 281 12.37 -13.47 8.39
CA ASP A 281 13.66 -13.50 9.06
C ASP A 281 14.54 -12.33 8.63
N GLU A 282 15.45 -11.94 9.51
CA GLU A 282 16.32 -10.77 9.32
C GLU A 282 17.11 -10.84 8.01
N ASP A 283 17.65 -12.01 7.69
CA ASP A 283 18.43 -12.25 6.48
C ASP A 283 17.58 -12.08 5.23
N TYR A 284 16.35 -12.61 5.23
CA TYR A 284 15.40 -12.43 4.15
C TYR A 284 15.01 -10.97 3.96
N VAL A 285 14.77 -10.23 5.06
CA VAL A 285 14.50 -8.79 4.98
C VAL A 285 15.69 -8.09 4.35
N LYS A 286 16.91 -8.24 4.91
CA LYS A 286 18.14 -7.63 4.36
C LYS A 286 18.36 -7.95 2.89
N LYS A 287 18.22 -9.22 2.49
CA LYS A 287 18.34 -9.66 1.09
C LYS A 287 17.27 -9.05 0.20
N SER A 288 16.05 -8.84 0.71
CA SER A 288 14.93 -8.30 -0.06
C SER A 288 15.01 -6.80 -0.31
N PHE A 289 15.84 -6.06 0.44
CA PHE A 289 16.13 -4.65 0.18
C PHE A 289 17.34 -4.44 -0.75
N ARG A 290 18.14 -5.48 -1.04
CA ARG A 290 19.29 -5.37 -1.94
C ARG A 290 18.83 -4.96 -3.33
N ASN A 291 19.45 -3.92 -3.88
CA ASN A 291 19.25 -3.40 -5.23
C ASN A 291 17.82 -2.90 -5.52
N VAL A 292 16.91 -2.82 -4.54
CA VAL A 292 15.52 -2.41 -4.78
C VAL A 292 15.45 -0.98 -5.31
N ASP A 293 16.21 -0.07 -4.70
CA ASP A 293 16.26 1.33 -5.12
C ASP A 293 16.84 1.46 -6.54
N ASP A 294 17.97 0.80 -6.82
CA ASP A 294 18.60 0.79 -8.15
C ASP A 294 17.67 0.22 -9.22
N ASN A 295 17.02 -0.91 -8.94
CA ASN A 295 16.07 -1.55 -9.85
C ASN A 295 14.87 -0.63 -10.09
N TYR A 296 14.33 0.02 -9.06
CA TYR A 296 13.28 1.01 -9.23
C TYR A 296 13.70 2.16 -10.14
N TYR A 297 14.91 2.70 -9.94
CA TYR A 297 15.45 3.79 -10.77
C TYR A 297 15.65 3.38 -12.24
N LEU A 298 15.97 2.11 -12.51
CA LEU A 298 16.02 1.55 -13.85
C LEU A 298 14.61 1.42 -14.45
N VAL A 299 13.67 0.82 -13.72
CA VAL A 299 12.33 0.51 -14.24
C VAL A 299 11.49 1.76 -14.45
N ARG A 300 11.53 2.75 -13.55
CA ARG A 300 10.69 3.97 -13.64
C ARG A 300 10.89 4.74 -14.95
N ASN A 301 12.07 4.63 -15.55
CA ASN A 301 12.44 5.33 -16.77
C ASN A 301 12.05 4.56 -18.04
N MET A 302 11.57 3.32 -17.92
CA MET A 302 11.15 2.53 -19.07
C MET A 302 9.94 3.17 -19.76
N PRO A 303 9.87 3.15 -21.11
CA PRO A 303 8.72 3.66 -21.86
C PRO A 303 7.39 2.96 -21.55
N THR A 304 7.44 1.79 -20.91
CA THR A 304 6.26 1.03 -20.51
C THR A 304 5.59 1.55 -19.24
N ILE A 305 6.29 2.39 -18.46
CA ILE A 305 5.80 2.95 -17.21
C ILE A 305 5.19 4.34 -17.47
N ASP A 306 3.93 4.51 -17.10
CA ASP A 306 3.18 5.74 -17.31
C ASP A 306 3.37 6.74 -16.16
N GLU A 307 3.41 6.24 -14.93
CA GLU A 307 3.57 7.02 -13.70
C GLU A 307 4.58 6.35 -12.77
N ALA A 308 5.32 7.15 -12.02
CA ALA A 308 6.21 6.67 -10.98
C ALA A 308 6.10 7.54 -9.73
N VAL A 309 6.07 6.89 -8.56
CA VAL A 309 5.97 7.53 -7.25
C VAL A 309 7.02 6.91 -6.34
N TYR A 310 7.75 7.77 -5.64
CA TYR A 310 8.67 7.37 -4.58
C TYR A 310 8.08 7.77 -3.24
N CYS A 311 8.00 6.81 -2.32
CA CYS A 311 7.53 7.02 -0.97
C CYS A 311 8.60 6.61 0.02
N ASP A 312 9.07 7.56 0.82
CA ASP A 312 9.96 7.32 1.93
C ASP A 312 9.15 7.02 3.19
N ASN A 313 9.52 5.95 3.88
CA ASN A 313 8.93 5.55 5.15
C ASN A 313 9.99 5.32 6.24
N THR A 314 11.19 5.87 6.04
CA THR A 314 12.29 5.93 7.02
C THR A 314 11.96 6.94 8.12
N CYS A 315 11.28 6.49 9.16
CA CYS A 315 10.97 7.34 10.32
C CYS A 315 12.21 7.60 11.19
N ARG A 316 13.23 8.33 10.72
CA ARG A 316 14.34 8.74 11.59
C ARG A 316 13.90 9.96 12.42
N PHE A 317 13.16 9.74 13.50
CA PHE A 317 13.03 10.78 14.52
C PHE A 317 14.38 10.94 15.23
N GLY A 318 14.87 12.17 15.34
CA GLY A 318 16.15 12.54 15.97
C GLY A 318 16.24 12.30 17.48
N ARG A 319 15.60 11.25 18.02
CA ARG A 319 15.79 10.76 19.38
C ARG A 319 15.87 9.24 19.36
N PRO A 320 16.72 8.62 20.20
CA PRO A 320 16.77 7.18 20.32
C PRO A 320 15.38 6.65 20.65
N PHE A 321 14.90 5.73 19.81
CA PHE A 321 13.58 5.12 19.90
C PHE A 321 13.54 4.15 21.08
N ILE A 322 13.58 4.69 22.30
CA ILE A 322 13.25 3.99 23.54
C ILE A 322 11.86 4.49 23.94
N SER A 323 10.83 3.97 23.27
CA SER A 323 9.44 4.30 23.59
C SER A 323 8.66 3.01 23.73
N HIS A 324 8.31 2.71 24.97
CA HIS A 324 7.40 1.64 25.41
C HIS A 324 5.96 1.84 24.93
N THR A 325 5.74 2.43 23.76
CA THR A 325 4.42 2.45 23.12
C THR A 325 4.06 1.02 22.76
N ALA A 326 3.01 0.52 23.41
CA ALA A 326 2.49 -0.82 23.21
C ALA A 326 2.35 -1.13 21.71
N ALA A 327 3.01 -2.21 21.28
CA ALA A 327 2.83 -2.84 19.98
C ALA A 327 3.22 -2.01 18.73
N GLY A 328 4.39 -1.38 18.71
CA GLY A 328 5.10 -1.10 17.45
C GLY A 328 4.35 -0.24 16.43
N SER A 329 3.46 0.64 16.90
CA SER A 329 2.80 1.62 16.05
C SER A 329 3.84 2.60 15.53
N VAL A 330 4.13 2.48 14.23
CA VAL A 330 4.83 3.52 13.49
C VAL A 330 3.98 4.79 13.58
N PRO A 331 4.55 5.97 13.88
CA PRO A 331 3.81 7.21 13.79
C PRO A 331 3.16 7.33 12.41
N GLU A 332 1.84 7.57 12.37
CA GLU A 332 1.07 7.62 11.12
C GLU A 332 1.58 8.69 10.14
N HIS A 333 2.42 9.62 10.59
CA HIS A 333 2.96 10.74 9.81
C HIS A 333 4.28 10.44 9.08
N CYS A 334 4.79 9.21 9.09
CA CYS A 334 6.10 8.96 8.48
C CYS A 334 6.12 8.80 6.96
N LEU A 335 5.00 8.40 6.35
CA LEU A 335 4.98 8.12 4.92
C LEU A 335 4.96 9.44 4.14
N ARG A 336 6.06 9.71 3.42
CA ARG A 336 6.23 10.91 2.59
C ARG A 336 6.39 10.50 1.15
N CYS A 337 5.52 10.97 0.27
CA CYS A 337 5.50 10.55 -1.12
C CYS A 337 5.74 11.73 -2.06
N LYS A 338 6.38 11.46 -3.20
CA LYS A 338 6.53 12.42 -4.30
C LYS A 338 6.36 11.74 -5.65
N PRO A 339 5.84 12.46 -6.67
CA PRO A 339 6.03 12.08 -8.06
C PRO A 339 7.52 11.91 -8.35
N ASP A 340 7.86 10.87 -9.09
CA ASP A 340 9.25 10.56 -9.44
C ASP A 340 9.29 10.10 -10.90
N GLY A 341 10.09 10.73 -11.76
CA GLY A 341 10.03 10.48 -13.22
C GLY A 341 10.03 11.73 -14.11
N GLY A 342 10.34 12.90 -13.54
CA GLY A 342 10.46 14.18 -14.25
C GLY A 342 9.19 15.02 -14.26
N GLU A 343 9.31 16.34 -14.44
CA GLU A 343 8.19 17.32 -14.39
C GLU A 343 7.08 17.05 -15.42
N SER A 344 7.33 16.23 -16.44
CA SER A 344 6.40 16.00 -17.55
C SER A 344 5.39 14.87 -17.33
N ARG A 345 5.52 14.06 -16.27
CA ARG A 345 4.61 12.93 -15.99
C ARG A 345 3.72 13.24 -14.79
N ALA A 346 2.52 13.76 -15.06
CA ALA A 346 1.53 13.99 -14.02
C ALA A 346 1.08 12.65 -13.39
N VAL A 347 1.21 12.55 -12.07
CA VAL A 347 0.66 11.43 -11.28
C VAL A 347 -0.83 11.70 -11.06
N LYS A 348 -1.67 10.82 -11.59
CA LYS A 348 -3.14 10.95 -11.49
C LYS A 348 -3.71 9.96 -10.51
N LEU A 349 -3.25 8.70 -10.58
CA LEU A 349 -3.85 7.62 -9.80
C LEU A 349 -3.61 7.78 -8.29
N LEU A 350 -2.41 8.23 -7.94
CA LEU A 350 -1.98 8.42 -6.55
C LEU A 350 -2.04 9.89 -6.10
N GLU A 351 -2.67 10.77 -6.88
CA GLU A 351 -2.88 12.16 -6.46
C GLU A 351 -3.57 12.29 -5.09
N PRO A 352 -4.61 11.49 -4.75
CA PRO A 352 -5.23 11.55 -3.43
C PRO A 352 -4.24 11.29 -2.28
N LEU A 353 -3.33 10.33 -2.45
CA LEU A 353 -2.27 10.03 -1.49
C LEU A 353 -1.28 11.20 -1.35
N LEU A 354 -0.89 11.81 -2.48
CA LEU A 354 0.06 12.93 -2.50
C LEU A 354 -0.48 14.20 -1.85
N ARG A 355 -1.80 14.35 -1.72
CA ARG A 355 -2.44 15.50 -1.03
C ARG A 355 -2.38 15.40 0.49
N ILE A 356 -2.34 14.18 1.04
CA ILE A 356 -2.41 13.94 2.48
C ILE A 356 -1.09 13.50 3.10
N THR A 357 -0.07 13.26 2.28
CA THR A 357 1.27 12.92 2.74
C THR A 357 2.14 14.16 2.78
N ASP A 358 3.02 14.24 3.78
CA ASP A 358 3.98 15.33 3.85
C ASP A 358 4.90 15.27 2.63
N ARG A 359 5.23 16.44 2.09
CA ARG A 359 6.16 16.53 0.96
C ARG A 359 7.54 16.12 1.43
N LEU A 360 8.22 15.32 0.61
CA LEU A 360 9.65 15.14 0.75
C LEU A 360 10.35 16.49 0.52
N PRO A 361 11.38 16.83 1.33
CA PRO A 361 12.16 18.04 1.13
C PRO A 361 12.86 18.08 -0.23
#